data_AF-A0A3B8RA74-F1
#
_entry.id   AF-A0A3B8RA74-F1
#
_cell.length_a   1.000
_cell.length_b   1.000
_cell.length_c   1.000
_cell.angle_alpha   90.00
_cell.angle_beta   90.00
_cell.angle_gamma   90.00
#
_symmetry.space_group_name_H-M   'P 1'
#
loop_
_entity.id
_entity.type
_entity.pdbx_description
1 polymer ?
#
loop_
_entity_poly.entity_id
_entity_poly.type
_entity_poly.pdbx_seq_one_letter_code
_entity_poly.pdbx_strand_id
1 'polypeptide(L)'
;QLIAKAEAAFSLLAAVMLLVAMLGMGASLLSSMRERERELALLRVLGARPWLIAGLVLLEALLAASLALALALLSLSGLLLIFKDALLAEAGLRMSAQWIRSDEIPLILAVYACAFLVSLLPAWRAYRISLQQGLMDR
;
A
#
# COMPACT_ATOMS: atom_id res chain seq x y z
N GLN A 1 11.35 32.79 -3.07
CA GLN A 1 12.12 31.99 -2.08
C GLN A 1 11.22 31.22 -1.11
N LEU A 2 10.12 31.81 -0.60
CA LEU A 2 9.16 31.10 0.27
C LEU A 2 8.50 29.88 -0.40
N ILE A 3 8.08 30.02 -1.67
CA ILE A 3 7.42 28.94 -2.44
C ILE A 3 8.32 27.70 -2.59
N ALA A 4 9.60 27.88 -2.96
CA ALA A 4 10.55 26.77 -3.11
C ALA A 4 10.83 26.02 -1.79
N LYS A 5 10.85 26.74 -0.65
CA LYS A 5 11.00 26.09 0.66
C LYS A 5 9.74 25.31 1.06
N ALA A 6 8.55 25.83 0.74
CA ALA A 6 7.29 25.14 0.99
C ALA A 6 7.17 23.86 0.14
N GLU A 7 7.54 23.92 -1.14
CA GLU A 7 7.53 22.75 -2.03
C GLU A 7 8.47 21.64 -1.53
N ALA A 8 9.70 22.00 -1.13
CA ALA A 8 10.64 21.04 -0.54
C ALA A 8 10.12 20.42 0.76
N ALA A 9 9.46 21.21 1.62
CA ALA A 9 8.86 20.70 2.85
C ALA A 9 7.71 19.72 2.58
N PHE A 10 6.82 20.03 1.63
CA PHE A 10 5.74 19.12 1.25
C PHE A 10 6.25 17.83 0.61
N SER A 11 7.29 17.91 -0.23
CA SER A 11 7.94 16.73 -0.81
C SER A 11 8.55 15.83 0.28
N LEU A 12 9.24 16.42 1.26
CA LEU A 12 9.80 15.69 2.39
C LEU A 12 8.69 15.02 3.22
N LEU A 13 7.62 15.75 3.53
CA LEU A 13 6.49 15.21 4.28
C LEU A 13 5.82 14.05 3.54
N ALA A 14 5.63 14.17 2.22
CA ALA A 14 5.09 13.09 1.40
C ALA A 14 5.97 11.83 1.46
N ALA A 15 7.29 11.99 1.36
CA ALA A 15 8.23 10.87 1.48
C ALA A 15 8.17 10.20 2.86
N VAL A 16 8.12 10.98 3.94
CA VAL A 16 8.02 10.45 5.31
C VAL A 16 6.68 9.74 5.53
N MET A 17 5.56 10.32 5.07
CA MET A 17 4.25 9.68 5.19
C MET A 17 4.18 8.37 4.41
N LEU A 18 4.79 8.31 3.22
CA LEU A 18 4.90 7.08 2.45
C LEU A 18 5.66 6.00 3.24
N LEU A 19 6.78 6.35 3.89
CA LEU A 19 7.52 5.42 4.74
C LEU A 19 6.68 4.91 5.92
N VAL A 20 5.97 5.81 6.61
CA VAL A 20 5.08 5.43 7.73
C VAL A 20 3.98 4.48 7.25
N ALA A 21 3.36 4.76 6.10
CA ALA A 21 2.34 3.90 5.51
C ALA A 21 2.89 2.50 5.17
N MET A 22 4.11 2.43 4.61
CA MET A 22 4.79 1.17 4.31
C MET A 22 5.06 0.33 5.56
N LEU A 23 5.52 0.97 6.64
CA LEU A 23 5.74 0.30 7.94
C LEU A 23 4.41 -0.20 8.53
N GLY A 24 3.36 0.62 8.47
CA GLY A 24 2.02 0.25 8.94
C GLY A 24 1.45 -0.95 8.19
N MET A 25 1.59 -0.98 6.86
CA MET A 25 1.17 -2.12 6.03
C MET A 25 1.95 -3.39 6.40
N GLY A 26 3.28 -3.31 6.54
CA GLY A 26 4.11 -4.45 6.94
C GLY A 26 3.74 -5.01 8.32
N ALA A 27 3.46 -4.13 9.28
CA ALA A 27 3.02 -4.52 10.62
C ALA A 27 1.61 -5.16 10.61
N SER A 28 0.68 -4.60 9.83
CA SER A 28 -0.67 -5.16 9.66
C SER A 28 -0.64 -6.56 9.05
N LEU A 29 0.14 -6.75 7.98
CA LEU A 29 0.33 -8.07 7.36
C LEU A 29 0.95 -9.07 8.34
N LEU A 30 1.95 -8.65 9.12
CA LEU A 30 2.56 -9.52 10.12
C LEU A 30 1.58 -9.89 11.24
N SER A 31 0.70 -8.96 11.66
CA SER A 31 -0.36 -9.23 12.63
C SER A 31 -1.40 -10.20 12.09
N SER A 32 -1.85 -9.99 10.85
CA SER A 32 -2.74 -10.90 10.10
C SER A 32 -2.18 -12.32 10.04
N MET A 33 -0.87 -12.47 9.77
CA MET A 33 -0.22 -13.78 9.77
C MET A 33 -0.21 -14.45 11.15
N ARG A 34 -0.03 -13.70 12.25
CA ARG A 34 -0.05 -14.24 13.61
C ARG A 34 -1.43 -14.75 14.03
N GLU A 35 -2.48 -14.08 13.59
CA GLU A 35 -3.86 -14.54 13.82
C GLU A 35 -4.16 -15.79 12.98
N ARG A 36 -3.67 -15.81 11.74
CA ARG A 36 -3.84 -16.93 10.79
C ARG A 36 -2.91 -18.11 11.02
N GLU A 37 -1.90 -18.04 11.90
CA GLU A 37 -1.02 -19.16 12.21
C GLU A 37 -1.80 -20.39 12.72
N ARG A 38 -2.88 -20.17 13.46
CA ARG A 38 -3.77 -21.25 13.94
C ARG A 38 -4.55 -21.91 12.80
N GLU A 39 -5.00 -21.12 11.81
CA GLU A 39 -5.68 -21.63 10.62
C GLU A 39 -4.70 -22.33 9.66
N LEU A 40 -3.47 -21.83 9.56
CA LEU A 40 -2.40 -22.43 8.76
C LEU A 40 -2.01 -23.81 9.27
N ALA A 41 -1.97 -24.01 10.59
CA ALA A 41 -1.79 -25.33 11.18
C ALA A 41 -2.90 -26.31 10.75
N LEU A 42 -4.16 -25.85 10.68
CA LEU A 42 -5.30 -26.66 10.22
C LEU A 42 -5.27 -26.94 8.71
N LEU A 43 -4.97 -25.94 7.88
CA LEU A 43 -4.82 -26.08 6.43
C LEU A 43 -3.69 -27.04 6.05
N ARG A 44 -2.69 -27.19 6.92
CA ARG A 44 -1.60 -28.14 6.75
C ARG A 44 -2.04 -29.58 6.98
N VAL A 45 -2.94 -29.83 7.93
CA VAL A 45 -3.59 -31.15 8.10
C VAL A 45 -4.35 -31.55 6.84
N LEU A 46 -4.83 -30.57 6.06
CA LEU A 46 -5.47 -30.76 4.75
C LEU A 46 -4.48 -30.80 3.56
N GLY A 47 -3.16 -30.69 3.78
CA GLY A 47 -2.14 -30.82 2.74
C GLY A 47 -1.84 -29.55 1.92
N ALA A 48 -2.16 -28.36 2.42
CA ALA A 48 -1.95 -27.11 1.69
C ALA A 48 -0.46 -26.84 1.35
N ARG A 49 -0.18 -26.45 0.09
CA ARG A 49 1.18 -26.16 -0.41
C ARG A 49 1.65 -24.76 0.06
N PRO A 50 2.92 -24.60 0.46
CA PRO A 50 3.46 -23.33 1.00
C PRO A 50 3.40 -22.15 0.01
N TRP A 51 3.35 -22.43 -1.29
CA TRP A 51 3.19 -21.43 -2.33
C TRP A 51 1.82 -20.73 -2.33
N LEU A 52 0.77 -21.42 -1.89
CA LEU A 52 -0.58 -20.84 -1.82
C LEU A 52 -0.63 -19.72 -0.78
N ILE A 53 0.04 -19.91 0.36
CA ILE A 53 0.10 -18.94 1.47
C ILE A 53 0.84 -17.68 1.02
N ALA A 54 2.00 -17.84 0.37
CA ALA A 54 2.75 -16.72 -0.18
C ALA A 54 1.93 -15.93 -1.22
N GLY A 55 1.19 -16.64 -2.09
CA GLY A 55 0.30 -16.02 -3.07
C GLY A 55 -0.84 -15.22 -2.43
N LEU A 56 -1.46 -15.75 -1.37
CA LEU A 56 -2.52 -15.06 -0.62
C LEU A 56 -2.02 -13.78 0.05
N VAL A 57 -0.83 -13.81 0.66
CA VAL A 57 -0.21 -12.61 1.28
C VAL A 57 0.08 -11.53 0.25
N LEU A 58 0.59 -11.94 -0.92
CA LEU A 58 0.86 -11.02 -2.01
C LEU A 58 -0.42 -10.37 -2.54
N LEU A 59 -1.49 -11.17 -2.67
CA LEU A 59 -2.81 -10.70 -3.11
C LEU A 59 -3.45 -9.76 -2.08
N GLU A 60 -3.35 -10.06 -0.78
CA GLU A 60 -3.81 -9.19 0.30
C GLU A 60 -3.10 -7.82 0.25
N ALA A 61 -1.77 -7.83 0.05
CA ALA A 61 -1.01 -6.60 -0.10
C ALA A 61 -1.40 -5.78 -1.34
N LEU A 62 -1.59 -6.44 -2.48
CA LEU A 62 -2.02 -5.78 -3.73
C LEU A 62 -3.43 -5.17 -3.60
N LEU A 63 -4.35 -5.90 -2.96
CA LEU A 63 -5.70 -5.40 -2.68
C LEU A 63 -5.65 -4.19 -1.74
N ALA A 64 -4.86 -4.26 -0.67
CA ALA A 64 -4.68 -3.13 0.26
C ALA A 64 -4.11 -1.90 -0.45
N ALA A 65 -3.09 -2.08 -1.30
CA ALA A 65 -2.53 -0.99 -2.10
C ALA A 65 -3.56 -0.37 -3.07
N SER A 66 -4.38 -1.21 -3.72
CA SER A 66 -5.43 -0.75 -4.64
C SER A 66 -6.51 0.06 -3.91
N LEU A 67 -6.92 -0.37 -2.72
CA LEU A 67 -7.89 0.34 -1.89
C LEU A 67 -7.33 1.67 -1.40
N ALA A 68 -6.07 1.69 -0.97
CA ALA A 68 -5.40 2.92 -0.55
C ALA A 68 -5.34 3.94 -1.70
N LEU A 69 -5.01 3.50 -2.92
CA LEU A 69 -4.99 4.37 -4.09
C LEU A 69 -6.39 4.89 -4.45
N ALA A 70 -7.40 4.02 -4.44
CA ALA A 70 -8.78 4.43 -4.69
C ALA A 70 -9.27 5.47 -3.67
N LEU A 71 -8.99 5.26 -2.39
CA LEU A 71 -9.31 6.22 -1.33
C LEU A 71 -8.56 7.54 -1.49
N ALA A 72 -7.28 7.50 -1.86
CA ALA A 72 -6.49 8.71 -2.11
C ALA A 72 -7.08 9.54 -3.25
N LEU A 73 -7.44 8.91 -4.38
CA LEU A 73 -8.05 9.59 -5.53
C LEU A 73 -9.43 10.16 -5.21
N LEU A 74 -10.26 9.40 -4.48
CA LEU A 74 -11.58 9.86 -4.03
C LEU A 74 -11.46 11.04 -3.06
N SER A 75 -10.54 10.96 -2.09
CA SER A 75 -10.30 12.02 -1.12
C SER A 75 -9.79 13.28 -1.80
N LEU A 76 -8.83 13.16 -2.72
CA LEU A 76 -8.32 14.27 -3.51
C LEU A 76 -9.43 14.93 -4.33
N SER A 77 -10.21 14.13 -5.06
CA SER A 77 -11.31 14.63 -5.89
C SER A 77 -12.39 15.30 -5.04
N GLY A 78 -12.72 14.72 -3.88
CA GLY A 78 -13.68 15.28 -2.93
C GLY A 78 -13.21 16.62 -2.36
N LEU A 79 -11.95 16.72 -1.93
CA LEU A 79 -11.37 17.99 -1.45
C LEU A 79 -11.37 19.04 -2.55
N LEU A 80 -10.95 18.67 -3.77
CA LEU A 80 -10.94 19.60 -4.89
C LEU A 80 -12.33 20.16 -5.18
N LEU A 81 -13.38 19.34 -5.15
CA LEU A 81 -14.76 19.81 -5.36
C LEU A 81 -15.20 20.82 -4.28
N ILE A 82 -14.84 20.59 -3.01
CA ILE A 82 -15.21 21.47 -1.90
C ILE A 82 -14.46 22.80 -1.97
N PHE A 83 -13.16 22.76 -2.29
CA PHE A 83 -12.30 23.95 -2.27
C PHE A 83 -12.22 24.68 -3.61
N LYS A 84 -12.78 24.12 -4.70
CA LYS A 84 -12.72 24.69 -6.05
C LYS A 84 -13.23 26.12 -6.11
N ASP A 85 -14.36 26.42 -5.47
CA ASP A 85 -14.97 27.75 -5.52
C ASP A 85 -14.14 28.80 -4.78
N ALA A 86 -13.54 28.42 -3.65
CA ALA A 86 -12.60 29.27 -2.90
C ALA A 86 -11.31 29.51 -3.69
N LEU A 87 -10.74 28.47 -4.33
CA LEU A 87 -9.53 28.59 -5.14
C LEU A 87 -9.73 29.41 -6.42
N LEU A 88 -10.89 29.29 -7.07
CA LEU A 88 -11.21 30.08 -8.26
C LEU A 88 -11.33 31.57 -7.94
N ALA A 89 -11.88 31.92 -6.78
CA ALA A 89 -12.08 33.30 -6.35
C ALA A 89 -10.76 34.01 -5.98
N GLU A 90 -9.84 33.32 -5.31
CA GLU A 90 -8.58 33.94 -4.84
C GLU A 90 -7.39 33.72 -5.77
N ALA A 91 -7.30 32.57 -6.45
CA ALA A 91 -6.11 32.19 -7.22
C ALA A 91 -6.33 32.22 -8.74
N GLY A 92 -7.57 32.34 -9.23
CA GLY A 92 -7.88 32.31 -10.68
C GLY A 92 -7.52 30.98 -11.37
N LEU A 93 -7.15 29.96 -10.60
CA LEU A 93 -6.70 28.66 -11.09
C LEU A 93 -7.91 27.82 -11.49
N ARG A 94 -8.13 27.67 -12.80
CA ARG A 94 -9.03 26.64 -13.34
C ARG A 94 -8.38 25.27 -13.19
N MET A 95 -8.59 24.64 -12.04
CA MET A 95 -8.25 23.22 -11.86
C MET A 95 -9.22 22.37 -12.69
N SER A 96 -8.71 21.81 -13.78
CA SER A 96 -9.39 20.75 -14.51
C SER A 96 -9.27 19.48 -13.67
N ALA A 97 -10.39 19.01 -13.12
CA ALA A 97 -10.47 17.74 -12.39
C ALA A 97 -10.38 16.58 -13.39
N GLN A 98 -9.19 16.36 -13.94
CA GLN A 98 -8.87 15.12 -14.65
C GLN A 98 -8.54 14.07 -13.59
N TRP A 99 -9.26 12.94 -13.63
CA TRP A 99 -9.17 11.89 -12.61
C TRP A 99 -7.80 11.21 -12.54
N ILE A 100 -7.11 11.10 -13.69
CA ILE A 100 -5.73 10.64 -13.80
C ILE A 100 -5.09 11.43 -14.93
N ARG A 101 -3.99 12.13 -14.62
CA ARG A 101 -3.12 12.71 -15.64
C ARG A 101 -2.03 11.72 -16.02
N SER A 102 -1.58 11.77 -17.28
CA SER A 102 -0.47 10.94 -17.76
C SER A 102 0.80 11.13 -16.93
N ASP A 103 1.00 12.33 -16.38
CA ASP A 103 2.14 12.69 -15.52
C ASP A 103 2.12 11.97 -14.16
N GLU A 104 0.96 11.45 -13.73
CA GLU A 104 0.77 10.80 -12.43
C GLU A 104 0.97 9.28 -12.50
N ILE A 105 0.96 8.70 -13.71
CA ILE A 105 1.23 7.28 -13.96
C ILE A 105 2.55 6.81 -13.32
N PRO A 106 3.70 7.49 -13.48
CA PRO A 106 4.95 7.04 -12.84
C PRO A 106 4.85 7.02 -11.31
N LEU A 107 4.08 7.93 -10.71
CA LEU A 107 3.90 7.98 -9.27
C LEU A 107 3.02 6.82 -8.77
N ILE A 108 1.93 6.53 -9.48
CA ILE A 108 1.09 5.35 -9.20
C ILE A 108 1.91 4.07 -9.30
N LEU A 109 2.71 3.94 -10.37
CA LEU A 109 3.57 2.77 -10.58
C LEU A 109 4.60 2.63 -9.45
N ALA A 110 5.19 3.74 -9.01
CA ALA A 110 6.14 3.75 -7.89
C ALA A 110 5.49 3.30 -6.58
N VAL A 111 4.25 3.73 -6.30
CA VAL A 111 3.51 3.28 -5.10
C VAL A 111 3.26 1.77 -5.14
N TYR A 112 2.81 1.24 -6.28
CA TYR A 112 2.63 -0.21 -6.43
C TYR A 112 3.95 -0.98 -6.32
N ALA A 113 5.03 -0.47 -6.91
CA ALA A 113 6.36 -1.06 -6.77
C ALA A 113 6.82 -1.09 -5.30
N CYS A 114 6.63 0.01 -4.57
CA CYS A 114 6.92 0.10 -3.14
C CYS A 114 6.08 -0.90 -2.32
N ALA A 115 4.77 -0.98 -2.56
CA ALA A 115 3.89 -1.93 -1.88
C ALA A 115 4.27 -3.39 -2.17
N PHE A 116 4.66 -3.69 -3.41
CA PHE A 116 5.18 -5.00 -3.80
C PHE A 116 6.50 -5.32 -3.07
N LEU A 117 7.45 -4.39 -3.04
CA LEU A 117 8.73 -4.57 -2.35
C LEU A 117 8.56 -4.79 -0.84
N VAL A 118 7.64 -4.05 -0.20
CA VAL A 118 7.35 -4.21 1.24
C VAL A 118 6.68 -5.54 1.53
N SER A 119 5.75 -5.98 0.67
CA SER A 119 5.03 -7.24 0.86
C SER A 119 5.87 -8.48 0.53
N LEU A 120 6.97 -8.31 -0.19
CA LEU A 120 7.91 -9.40 -0.48
C LEU A 120 8.57 -9.97 0.80
N LEU A 121 8.88 -9.12 1.78
CA LEU A 121 9.48 -9.52 3.05
C LEU A 121 8.57 -10.46 3.88
N PRO A 122 7.29 -10.12 4.18
CA PRO A 122 6.36 -11.02 4.86
C PRO A 122 5.98 -12.22 3.99
N ALA A 123 5.84 -12.08 2.67
CA ALA A 123 5.57 -13.22 1.78
C ALA A 123 6.69 -14.27 1.85
N TRP A 124 7.96 -13.82 1.83
CA TRP A 124 9.11 -14.72 2.00
C TRP A 124 9.16 -15.35 3.39
N ARG A 125 8.83 -14.60 4.45
CA ARG A 125 8.72 -15.16 5.80
C ARG A 125 7.63 -16.23 5.90
N ALA A 126 6.44 -15.97 5.34
CA ALA A 126 5.33 -16.93 5.31
C ALA A 126 5.73 -18.23 4.59
N TYR A 127 6.47 -18.11 3.48
CA TYR A 127 7.02 -19.26 2.78
C TYR A 127 8.00 -20.07 3.65
N ARG A 128 8.94 -19.40 4.36
CA ARG A 128 9.93 -20.07 5.21
C ARG A 128 9.32 -20.78 6.41
N ILE A 129 8.39 -20.14 7.11
CA ILE A 129 7.67 -20.75 8.25
C ILE A 129 6.93 -22.01 7.77
N SER A 130 6.27 -21.91 6.62
CA SER A 130 5.56 -23.03 6.02
C SER A 130 6.51 -24.15 5.56
N LEU A 131 7.74 -23.85 5.15
CA LEU A 131 8.71 -24.87 4.75
C LEU A 131 9.29 -25.62 5.97
N GLN A 132 9.67 -24.89 7.03
CA GLN A 132 10.31 -25.46 8.22
C GLN A 132 9.39 -26.41 8.99
N GLN A 133 8.11 -26.05 9.14
CA GLN A 133 7.12 -26.93 9.75
C GLN A 133 6.86 -28.22 8.94
N GLY A 134 7.20 -28.26 7.65
CA GLY A 134 7.06 -29.47 6.82
C GLY A 134 8.21 -30.46 6.98
N LEU A 135 9.32 -30.02 7.58
CA LEU A 135 10.50 -30.85 7.84
C LEU A 135 10.47 -31.49 9.24
N MET A 136 9.64 -30.98 10.17
CA MET A 136 9.54 -31.48 11.54
C MET A 136 8.54 -32.63 11.71
N ASP A 137 7.69 -32.89 10.72
CA ASP A 137 6.59 -33.87 10.78
C ASP A 137 6.98 -35.22 10.11
N ARG A 138 8.24 -35.65 10.28
CA ARG A 138 8.71 -36.98 9.87
C ARG A 138 9.13 -37.82 11.06
#